data_AF-A0A0C2T8F0-F1
#
_entry.id   AF-A0A0C2T8F0-F1
#
_cell.length_a   1.000
_cell.length_b   1.000
_cell.length_c   1.000
_cell.angle_alpha   90.00
_cell.angle_beta   90.00
_cell.angle_gamma   90.00
#
_symmetry.space_group_name_H-M   'P 1'
#
loop_
_entity.id
_entity.type
_entity.pdbx_description
1 polymer ?
#
loop_
_entity_poly.entity_id
_entity_poly.type
_entity_poly.pdbx_seq_one_letter_code
_entity_poly.pdbx_strand_id
1 'polypeptide(L)'
;MDTDSPNLSAGVDRLSSEPVASTDVPEVSYLGAESSLSAIDSSQLKRDQARAYDIIIWHLEQTLSAAEGLEPLRMIIYGEGGTGKSRVIQTVSETFVAKGVKHILFKSAYTGVAASLIDGKTTHTLASLSLNKDGH
;
A
#
# COMPACT_ATOMS: atom_id res chain seq x y z
N MET A 1 44.40 -48.22 -35.66
CA MET A 1 44.30 -46.80 -35.25
C MET A 1 44.23 -46.88 -33.75
N ASP A 2 45.37 -47.11 -33.11
CA ASP A 2 45.42 -47.51 -31.70
C ASP A 2 46.78 -47.06 -31.16
N THR A 3 46.78 -45.95 -30.44
CA THR A 3 47.87 -45.52 -29.54
C THR A 3 47.18 -44.83 -28.38
N ASP A 4 46.81 -45.60 -27.36
CA ASP A 4 47.60 -45.85 -26.15
C ASP A 4 47.58 -44.65 -25.19
N SER A 5 46.80 -44.81 -24.12
CA SER A 5 46.84 -43.94 -22.93
C SER A 5 47.90 -44.47 -21.98
N PRO A 6 48.66 -43.60 -21.31
CA PRO A 6 48.75 -43.68 -19.85
C PRO A 6 48.86 -42.26 -19.23
N ASN A 7 48.81 -41.97 -17.94
CA ASN A 7 48.47 -42.65 -16.69
C ASN A 7 48.65 -41.55 -15.62
N LEU A 8 47.67 -41.45 -14.72
CA LEU A 8 47.72 -41.07 -13.30
C LEU A 8 49.03 -40.46 -12.71
N SER A 9 48.90 -39.35 -11.97
CA SER A 9 49.27 -39.26 -10.53
C SER A 9 49.72 -37.86 -10.07
N ALA A 10 48.99 -37.35 -9.07
CA ALA A 10 49.42 -36.57 -7.89
C ALA A 10 50.37 -35.37 -8.03
N GLY A 11 49.87 -34.22 -7.56
CA GLY A 11 50.69 -33.08 -7.13
C GLY A 11 49.82 -32.02 -6.46
N VAL A 12 49.71 -32.10 -5.13
CA VAL A 12 49.12 -31.03 -4.31
C VAL A 12 50.06 -29.84 -4.38
N ASP A 13 49.59 -28.71 -4.93
CA ASP A 13 50.25 -27.44 -4.70
C ASP A 13 49.26 -26.45 -4.07
N ARG A 14 49.63 -25.97 -2.90
CA ARG A 14 48.86 -25.08 -2.05
C ARG A 14 48.81 -23.70 -2.72
N LEU A 15 47.64 -23.27 -3.17
CA LEU A 15 47.44 -21.86 -3.49
C LEU A 15 46.86 -21.14 -2.28
N SER A 16 47.68 -20.25 -1.75
CA SER A 16 47.47 -19.32 -0.65
C SER A 16 46.14 -18.57 -0.71
N SER A 17 45.50 -18.43 0.45
CA SER A 17 44.36 -17.56 0.68
C SER A 17 44.77 -16.09 0.61
N GLU A 18 44.47 -15.44 -0.53
CA GLU A 18 44.50 -13.98 -0.65
C GLU A 18 43.15 -13.42 -0.14
N PRO A 19 43.13 -12.41 0.75
CA PRO A 19 41.88 -11.80 1.20
C PRO A 19 41.40 -10.85 0.10
N VAL A 20 40.41 -11.29 -0.69
CA VAL A 20 39.80 -10.42 -1.71
C VAL A 20 39.01 -9.34 -1.00
N ALA A 21 39.50 -8.11 -1.20
CA ALA A 21 39.01 -6.86 -0.66
C ALA A 21 37.48 -6.72 -0.75
N SER A 22 36.91 -6.13 0.30
CA SER A 22 35.50 -5.79 0.46
C SER A 22 34.89 -5.25 -0.83
N THR A 23 34.08 -6.09 -1.48
CA THR A 23 33.16 -5.63 -2.52
C THR A 23 32.13 -4.75 -1.85
N ASP A 24 32.24 -3.45 -2.07
CA ASP A 24 31.28 -2.44 -1.70
C ASP A 24 29.98 -2.76 -2.48
N VAL A 25 29.11 -3.57 -1.88
CA VAL A 25 27.79 -3.85 -2.43
C VAL A 25 27.02 -2.53 -2.30
N PRO A 26 26.56 -1.90 -3.41
CA PRO A 26 25.76 -0.70 -3.28
C PRO A 26 24.50 -1.07 -2.51
N GLU A 27 24.41 -0.62 -1.27
CA GLU A 27 23.22 -0.70 -0.46
C GLU A 27 22.17 0.17 -1.12
N VAL A 28 21.32 -0.47 -1.94
CA VAL A 28 20.13 0.17 -2.50
C VAL A 28 19.18 0.39 -1.32
N SER A 29 19.35 1.52 -0.64
CA SER A 29 18.36 1.99 0.32
C SER A 29 17.09 2.29 -0.47
N TYR A 30 16.07 1.45 -0.29
CA TYR A 30 14.74 1.77 -0.76
C TYR A 30 14.23 2.96 0.06
N LEU A 31 14.48 4.19 -0.41
CA LEU A 31 13.79 5.41 0.01
C LEU A 31 12.33 5.39 -0.50
N GLY A 32 11.61 4.30 -0.21
CA GLY A 32 10.28 4.04 -0.76
C GLY A 32 9.29 3.53 0.27
N ALA A 33 9.65 3.52 1.55
CA ALA A 33 8.68 3.44 2.63
C ALA A 33 8.37 4.86 3.09
N GLU A 34 7.57 5.59 2.30
CA GLU A 34 6.82 6.73 2.84
C GLU A 34 5.98 6.16 3.98
N SER A 35 6.45 6.34 5.23
CA SER A 35 5.74 5.92 6.42
C SER A 35 4.30 6.40 6.31
N SER A 36 3.33 5.50 6.48
CA SER A 36 1.90 5.80 6.44
C SER A 36 1.67 7.13 7.14
N LEU A 37 1.29 8.18 6.39
CA LEU A 37 1.24 9.51 6.98
C LEU A 37 0.24 9.46 8.16
N SER A 38 0.65 9.90 9.35
CA SER A 38 -0.23 9.91 10.53
C SER A 38 -1.42 10.81 10.23
N ALA A 39 -2.67 10.40 10.48
CA ALA A 39 -3.73 11.37 10.25
C ALA A 39 -3.64 12.53 11.25
N ILE A 40 -4.31 13.61 10.87
CA ILE A 40 -4.30 14.85 11.61
C ILE A 40 -5.71 15.10 12.11
N ASP A 41 -5.84 15.90 13.15
CA ASP A 41 -7.15 16.37 13.57
C ASP A 41 -7.87 17.03 12.39
N SER A 42 -9.17 16.73 12.22
CA SER A 42 -9.96 17.28 11.11
C SER A 42 -9.96 18.81 11.07
N SER A 43 -9.73 19.48 12.20
CA SER A 43 -9.60 20.94 12.30
C SER A 43 -8.37 21.50 11.58
N GLN A 44 -7.39 20.65 11.26
CA GLN A 44 -6.13 21.04 10.61
C GLN A 44 -6.16 20.82 9.08
N LEU A 45 -7.27 20.30 8.53
CA LEU A 45 -7.42 20.12 7.10
C LEU A 45 -7.49 21.48 6.38
N LYS A 46 -6.81 21.58 5.23
CA LYS A 46 -6.97 22.74 4.35
C LYS A 46 -8.42 22.84 3.86
N ARG A 47 -8.88 24.02 3.46
CA ARG A 47 -10.26 24.27 3.04
C ARG A 47 -10.86 23.19 2.12
N ASP A 48 -10.16 22.82 1.05
CA ASP A 48 -10.67 21.82 0.09
C ASP A 48 -10.60 20.38 0.63
N GLN A 49 -9.61 20.09 1.48
CA GLN A 49 -9.50 18.82 2.18
C GLN A 49 -10.62 18.65 3.21
N ALA A 50 -10.90 19.72 3.98
CA ALA A 50 -11.99 19.80 4.93
C ALA A 50 -13.34 19.64 4.23
N ARG A 51 -13.55 20.33 3.10
CA ARG A 51 -14.77 20.16 2.29
C ARG A 51 -14.97 18.71 1.84
N ALA A 52 -13.92 18.05 1.36
CA ALA A 52 -14.01 16.65 0.96
C ALA A 52 -14.33 15.73 2.16
N TYR A 53 -13.65 15.97 3.28
CA TYR A 53 -13.90 15.27 4.53
C TYR A 53 -15.35 15.43 4.99
N ASP A 54 -15.88 16.65 5.04
CA ASP A 54 -17.23 16.95 5.51
C ASP A 54 -18.30 16.24 4.66
N ILE A 55 -18.14 16.22 3.33
CA ILE A 55 -19.05 15.50 2.42
C ILE A 55 -19.06 14.00 2.75
N ILE A 56 -17.88 13.41 3.00
CA ILE A 56 -17.75 11.99 3.32
C ILE A 56 -18.37 11.69 4.69
N ILE A 57 -18.09 12.50 5.71
CA ILE A 57 -18.64 12.31 7.06
C ILE A 57 -20.16 12.50 7.06
N TRP A 58 -20.68 13.51 6.37
CA TRP A 58 -22.12 13.68 6.23
C TRP A 58 -22.78 12.44 5.61
N HIS A 59 -22.22 11.90 4.52
CA HIS A 59 -22.74 10.70 3.87
C HIS A 59 -22.66 9.46 4.77
N LEU A 60 -21.58 9.33 5.55
CA LEU A 60 -21.46 8.30 6.58
C LEU A 60 -22.60 8.40 7.59
N GLU A 61 -22.87 9.59 8.14
CA GLU A 61 -23.97 9.76 9.12
C GLU A 61 -25.33 9.37 8.53
N GLN A 62 -25.62 9.74 7.27
CA GLN A 62 -26.85 9.33 6.59
C GLN A 62 -26.92 7.80 6.40
N THR A 63 -25.78 7.18 6.10
CA THR A 63 -25.66 5.72 5.95
C THR A 63 -25.95 5.02 7.28
N LEU A 64 -25.37 5.52 8.38
CA LEU A 64 -25.56 4.95 9.72
C LEU A 64 -26.97 5.18 10.28
N SER A 65 -27.63 6.27 9.87
CA SER A 65 -29.04 6.52 10.23
C SER A 65 -30.04 5.71 9.38
N ALA A 66 -29.56 4.84 8.49
CA ALA A 66 -30.39 4.07 7.55
C ALA A 66 -31.37 4.96 6.76
N ALA A 67 -30.90 6.13 6.30
CA ALA A 67 -31.73 7.06 5.53
C ALA A 67 -32.26 6.37 4.25
N GLU A 68 -33.59 6.39 4.07
CA GLU A 68 -34.22 5.83 2.88
C GLU A 68 -33.83 6.65 1.64
N GLY A 69 -33.55 5.94 0.53
CA GLY A 69 -33.24 6.58 -0.75
C GLY A 69 -31.89 7.28 -0.84
N LEU A 70 -30.95 6.98 0.09
CA LEU A 70 -29.60 7.53 0.02
C LEU A 70 -28.83 6.94 -1.18
N GLU A 71 -28.54 7.78 -2.17
CA GLU A 71 -27.70 7.41 -3.31
C GLU A 71 -26.24 7.17 -2.88
N PRO A 72 -25.51 6.25 -3.54
CA PRO A 72 -24.09 6.07 -3.30
C PRO A 72 -23.28 7.35 -3.57
N LEU A 73 -22.42 7.73 -2.62
CA LEU A 73 -21.51 8.87 -2.80
C LEU A 73 -20.45 8.54 -3.86
N ARG A 74 -20.52 9.25 -5.00
CA ARG A 74 -19.55 9.18 -6.08
C ARG A 74 -18.78 10.49 -6.14
N MET A 75 -17.52 10.49 -5.71
CA MET A 75 -16.68 11.68 -5.63
C MET A 75 -15.31 11.46 -6.26
N ILE A 76 -14.81 12.48 -6.98
CA ILE A 76 -13.42 12.55 -7.42
C ILE A 76 -12.75 13.72 -6.70
N ILE A 77 -11.73 13.41 -5.88
CA ILE A 77 -10.88 14.42 -5.25
C ILE A 77 -9.68 14.64 -6.17
N TYR A 78 -9.63 15.79 -6.83
CA TYR A 78 -8.55 16.17 -7.75
C TYR A 78 -7.65 17.25 -7.14
N GLY A 79 -6.50 17.49 -7.77
CA GLY A 79 -5.52 18.50 -7.37
C GLY A 79 -4.11 18.04 -7.72
N GLU A 80 -3.16 18.98 -7.77
CA GLU A 80 -1.76 18.70 -8.10
C GLU A 80 -1.13 17.66 -7.15
N GLY A 81 -0.04 17.01 -7.58
CA GLY A 81 0.74 16.14 -6.71
C GLY A 81 1.19 16.88 -5.44
N GLY A 82 1.26 16.18 -4.29
CA GLY A 82 1.72 16.81 -3.03
C GLY A 82 0.70 17.70 -2.30
N THR A 83 -0.50 17.91 -2.85
CA THR A 83 -1.58 18.71 -2.20
C THR A 83 -2.27 18.03 -1.02
N GLY A 84 -1.81 16.85 -0.61
CA GLY A 84 -2.34 16.14 0.56
C GLY A 84 -3.69 15.46 0.35
N LYS A 85 -4.02 14.99 -0.86
CA LYS A 85 -5.25 14.18 -1.09
C LYS A 85 -5.27 12.92 -0.21
N SER A 86 -4.13 12.23 -0.08
CA SER A 86 -3.99 11.07 0.80
C SER A 86 -4.25 11.40 2.28
N ARG A 87 -4.01 12.66 2.70
CA ARG A 87 -4.34 13.13 4.05
C ARG A 87 -5.83 13.03 4.34
N VAL A 88 -6.68 13.36 3.36
CA VAL A 88 -8.13 13.24 3.50
C VAL A 88 -8.51 11.78 3.75
N ILE A 89 -7.96 10.86 2.97
CA ILE A 89 -8.25 9.42 3.10
C ILE A 89 -7.87 8.90 4.49
N GLN A 90 -6.73 9.33 5.03
CA GLN A 90 -6.28 8.92 6.36
C GLN A 90 -7.16 9.51 7.46
N THR A 91 -7.50 10.79 7.36
CA THR A 91 -8.34 11.47 8.36
C THR A 91 -9.73 10.87 8.39
N VAL A 92 -10.32 10.59 7.22
CA VAL A 92 -11.56 9.83 7.11
C VAL A 92 -11.41 8.44 7.75
N SER A 93 -10.32 7.72 7.45
CA SER A 93 -10.10 6.37 8.01
C SER A 93 -10.07 6.38 9.54
N GLU A 94 -9.40 7.37 10.15
CA GLU A 94 -9.38 7.53 11.60
C GLU A 94 -10.76 7.87 12.17
N THR A 95 -11.55 8.70 11.49
CA THR A 95 -12.93 8.99 11.92
C THR A 95 -13.82 7.74 11.89
N PHE A 96 -13.68 6.87 10.89
CA PHE A 96 -14.40 5.58 10.86
C PHE A 96 -13.96 4.67 12.01
N VAL A 97 -12.68 4.66 12.37
CA VAL A 97 -12.16 3.92 13.54
C VAL A 97 -12.73 4.50 14.83
N ALA A 98 -12.66 5.82 15.03
CA ALA A 98 -13.15 6.52 16.22
C ALA A 98 -14.65 6.32 16.44
N LYS A 99 -15.43 6.19 15.36
CA LYS A 99 -16.87 5.87 15.39
C LYS A 99 -17.18 4.38 15.57
N GLY A 100 -16.18 3.50 15.61
CA GLY A 100 -16.38 2.05 15.73
C GLY A 100 -16.91 1.36 14.47
N VAL A 101 -16.87 2.05 13.32
CA VAL A 101 -17.45 1.61 12.04
C VAL A 101 -16.39 1.33 10.98
N LYS A 102 -15.14 1.04 11.39
CA LYS A 102 -14.04 0.68 10.47
C LYS A 102 -14.44 -0.41 9.46
N HIS A 103 -15.26 -1.36 9.89
CA HIS A 103 -15.63 -2.55 9.12
C HIS A 103 -16.45 -2.26 7.85
N ILE A 104 -17.09 -1.09 7.74
CA ILE A 104 -17.82 -0.68 6.53
C ILE A 104 -16.98 0.15 5.55
N LEU A 105 -15.73 0.48 5.90
CA LEU A 105 -14.82 1.24 5.04
C LEU A 105 -13.86 0.31 4.29
N PHE A 106 -14.09 0.16 2.99
CA PHE A 106 -13.16 -0.54 2.08
C PHE A 106 -12.29 0.47 1.32
N LYS A 107 -10.97 0.24 1.33
CA LYS A 107 -9.98 1.09 0.67
C LYS A 107 -9.22 0.29 -0.36
N SER A 108 -9.10 0.83 -1.58
CA SER A 108 -8.31 0.20 -2.64
C SER A 108 -7.45 1.18 -3.42
N ALA A 109 -6.37 0.65 -4.00
CA ALA A 109 -5.52 1.37 -4.92
C ALA A 109 -5.01 0.47 -6.05
N TYR A 110 -4.53 1.08 -7.14
CA TYR A 110 -4.06 0.34 -8.32
C TYR A 110 -2.76 -0.45 -8.05
N THR A 111 -1.82 0.11 -7.29
CA THR A 111 -0.53 -0.53 -6.98
C THR A 111 -0.43 -0.94 -5.51
N GLY A 112 0.43 -1.91 -5.21
CA GLY A 112 0.67 -2.37 -3.84
C GLY A 112 1.18 -1.27 -2.91
N VAL A 113 2.09 -0.42 -3.38
CA VAL A 113 2.63 0.71 -2.60
C VAL A 113 1.52 1.71 -2.26
N ALA A 114 0.69 2.09 -3.24
CA ALA A 114 -0.43 3.00 -3.00
C ALA A 114 -1.48 2.40 -2.06
N ALA A 115 -1.73 1.09 -2.16
CA ALA A 115 -2.63 0.38 -1.27
C ALA A 115 -2.11 0.39 0.18
N SER A 116 -0.81 0.14 0.36
CA SER A 116 -0.16 0.21 1.68
C SER A 116 -0.26 1.61 2.30
N LEU A 117 -0.09 2.67 1.51
CA LEU A 117 -0.12 4.06 1.99
C LEU A 117 -1.48 4.45 2.60
N ILE A 118 -2.57 3.85 2.12
CA ILE A 118 -3.92 4.08 2.61
C ILE A 118 -4.41 2.96 3.53
N ASP A 119 -3.55 2.03 3.96
CA ASP A 119 -3.95 0.83 4.73
C ASP A 119 -5.13 0.08 4.04
N GLY A 120 -4.99 -0.12 2.73
CA GLY A 120 -5.98 -0.73 1.86
C GLY A 120 -5.45 -1.96 1.12
N LYS A 121 -6.26 -2.49 0.20
CA LYS A 121 -5.89 -3.61 -0.67
C LYS A 121 -5.68 -3.13 -2.11
N THR A 122 -5.01 -3.92 -2.93
CA THR A 122 -5.03 -3.60 -4.37
C THR A 122 -6.44 -3.76 -4.91
N THR A 123 -6.82 -3.00 -5.95
CA THR A 123 -8.13 -3.15 -6.60
C THR A 123 -8.36 -4.58 -7.08
N HIS A 124 -7.31 -5.24 -7.59
CA HIS A 124 -7.39 -6.64 -8.01
C HIS A 124 -7.73 -7.56 -6.82
N THR A 125 -6.99 -7.46 -5.72
CA THR A 125 -7.26 -8.25 -4.51
C THR A 125 -8.65 -7.96 -3.96
N LEU A 126 -9.09 -6.70 -3.93
CA LEU A 126 -10.41 -6.34 -3.42
C LEU A 126 -11.54 -6.89 -4.30
N ALA A 127 -11.42 -6.81 -5.63
CA ALA A 127 -12.41 -7.33 -6.57
C ALA A 127 -12.50 -8.86 -6.53
N SER A 128 -11.38 -9.56 -6.33
CA SER A 128 -11.36 -11.02 -6.15
C SER A 128 -11.98 -11.47 -4.81
N LEU A 129 -12.06 -10.59 -3.81
CA LEU A 129 -12.75 -10.87 -2.54
C LEU A 129 -14.26 -10.65 -2.62
N SER A 130 -14.75 -9.91 -3.62
CA SER A 130 -16.18 -9.59 -3.80
C SER A 130 -17.00 -10.69 -4.47
N LEU A 131 -16.46 -11.90 -4.62
CA LEU A 131 -17.19 -13.06 -5.16
C LEU A 131 -17.75 -13.95 -4.04
N ASN A 132 -18.58 -13.40 -3.16
CA ASN A 132 -19.48 -14.23 -2.36
C ASN A 132 -20.82 -14.35 -3.10
N LYS A 133 -21.14 -15.59 -3.46
CA LYS A 133 -22.41 -16.02 -4.06
C LYS A 133 -23.49 -16.02 -2.97
N ASP A 134 -24.28 -14.95 -2.89
CA ASP A 134 -25.59 -15.02 -2.25
C ASP A 134 -26.64 -15.16 -3.35
N GLY A 135 -26.76 -16.40 -3.83
CA GLY A 135 -27.82 -16.83 -4.75
C GLY A 135 -28.48 -18.07 -4.14
N HIS A 136 -29.45 -17.82 -3.26
CA HIS A 136 -30.43 -18.80 -2.81
C HIS A 136 -31.77 -18.50 -3.46
#